data_AF-B7JR62-F1
#
_entry.id   AF-B7JR62-F1
#
_cell.length_a   1.000
_cell.length_b   1.000
_cell.length_c   1.000
_cell.angle_alpha   90.00
_cell.angle_beta   90.00
_cell.angle_gamma   90.00
#
_symmetry.space_group_name_H-M   'P 1'
#
loop_
_entity.id
_entity.type
_entity.pdbx_description
1 polymer ?
#
loop_
_entity_poly.entity_id
_entity_poly.type
_entity_poly.pdbx_seq_one_letter_code
_entity_poly.pdbx_strand_id
1 'polypeptide(L)'
;MIKETTKGKLKALLHNKAITNLLAKIAPTKPEGVLIDQFTQPDTYYKYLAKQKQVQRENVYFATKGESVHLAVAAASILARYSFVKQFDELSKKAGMPLPKGAGKQVDIAAAKLIQKLGKERLPEFVKLHFANTEKALRLLK
;
A
#
# COMPACT_ATOMS: atom_id res chain seq x y z
N MET A 1 -4.14 -6.03 13.56
CA MET A 1 -2.74 -6.07 13.06
C MET A 1 -2.19 -4.73 12.53
N ILE A 2 -3.00 -3.70 12.23
CA ILE A 2 -2.52 -2.41 11.64
C ILE A 2 -2.35 -1.28 12.68
N LYS A 3 -2.74 -1.47 13.95
CA LYS A 3 -2.84 -0.37 14.93
C LYS A 3 -1.52 0.33 15.31
N GLU A 4 -0.34 -0.26 15.02
CA GLU A 4 0.96 0.32 15.45
C GLU A 4 2.09 0.28 14.39
N THR A 5 1.75 0.12 13.11
CA THR A 5 2.77 0.05 12.05
C THR A 5 2.84 1.37 11.28
N THR A 6 4.01 2.02 11.30
CA THR A 6 4.25 3.22 10.49
C THR A 6 4.10 2.92 8.99
N LYS A 7 3.75 3.91 8.18
CA LYS A 7 3.64 3.75 6.72
C LYS A 7 4.92 3.16 6.11
N GLY A 8 6.09 3.60 6.58
CA GLY A 8 7.40 3.08 6.14
C GLY A 8 7.59 1.60 6.47
N LYS A 9 7.29 1.20 7.71
CA LYS A 9 7.38 -0.21 8.13
C LYS A 9 6.43 -1.10 7.35
N LEU A 10 5.19 -0.66 7.13
CA LEU A 10 4.20 -1.41 6.34
C LEU A 10 4.69 -1.61 4.90
N LYS A 11 5.23 -0.55 4.26
CA LYS A 11 5.80 -0.66 2.91
C LYS A 11 6.93 -1.67 2.87
N ALA A 12 7.87 -1.63 3.82
CA ALA A 12 8.99 -2.57 3.87
C ALA A 12 8.52 -4.04 3.96
N LEU A 13 7.58 -4.32 4.87
CA LEU A 13 7.02 -5.66 5.03
C LEU A 13 6.36 -6.19 3.75
N LEU A 14 5.59 -5.33 3.06
CA LEU A 14 4.90 -5.69 1.82
C LEU A 14 5.88 -5.89 0.64
N HIS A 15 6.91 -5.04 0.51
CA HIS A 15 7.95 -5.21 -0.51
C HIS A 15 8.70 -6.52 -0.31
N ASN A 16 9.16 -6.78 0.91
CA ASN A 16 9.85 -8.02 1.23
C ASN A 16 8.98 -9.25 0.91
N LYS A 17 7.70 -9.24 1.33
CA LYS A 17 6.77 -10.34 1.02
C LYS A 17 6.56 -10.54 -0.48
N ALA A 18 6.43 -9.45 -1.25
CA ALA A 18 6.26 -9.53 -2.70
C ALA A 18 7.51 -10.11 -3.37
N ILE A 19 8.71 -9.64 -2.99
CA ILE A 19 9.99 -10.13 -3.50
C ILE A 19 10.15 -11.62 -3.19
N THR A 20 9.99 -12.02 -1.92
CA THR A 20 10.12 -13.43 -1.51
C THR A 20 9.15 -14.33 -2.26
N ASN A 21 7.89 -13.91 -2.43
CA ASN A 21 6.91 -14.68 -3.19
C ASN A 21 7.28 -14.79 -4.67
N LEU A 22 7.85 -13.73 -5.27
CA LEU A 22 8.28 -13.76 -6.67
C LEU A 22 9.50 -14.67 -6.86
N LEU A 23 10.51 -14.56 -6.01
CA LEU A 23 11.70 -15.42 -6.03
C LEU A 23 11.32 -16.90 -5.92
N ALA A 24 10.36 -17.24 -5.06
CA ALA A 24 9.85 -18.61 -4.95
C ALA A 24 9.15 -19.10 -6.23
N LYS A 25 8.44 -18.21 -6.94
CA LYS A 25 7.71 -18.55 -8.18
C LYS A 25 8.63 -18.77 -9.38
N ILE A 26 9.77 -18.09 -9.43
CA ILE A 26 10.71 -18.17 -10.55
C ILE A 26 11.83 -19.18 -10.32
N ALA A 27 11.91 -19.78 -9.13
CA ALA A 27 12.89 -20.81 -8.82
C ALA A 27 12.83 -21.98 -9.83
N PRO A 28 13.99 -22.55 -10.23
CA PRO A 28 15.34 -22.29 -9.71
C PRO A 28 16.04 -21.07 -10.32
N THR A 29 15.42 -20.39 -11.29
CA THR A 29 15.98 -19.18 -11.91
C THR A 29 16.15 -18.09 -10.87
N LYS A 30 17.34 -17.47 -10.85
CA LYS A 30 17.65 -16.33 -9.97
C LYS A 30 17.83 -15.07 -10.81
N PRO A 31 17.27 -13.93 -10.40
CA PRO A 31 17.57 -12.66 -11.05
C PRO A 31 19.00 -12.23 -10.70
N GLU A 32 19.64 -11.50 -11.61
CA GLU A 32 20.97 -10.91 -11.36
C GLU A 32 20.92 -9.87 -10.22
N GLY A 33 19.78 -9.19 -10.08
CA GLY A 33 19.54 -8.26 -8.98
C GLY A 33 18.07 -7.99 -8.71
N VAL A 34 17.78 -7.52 -7.50
CA VAL A 34 16.47 -7.03 -7.08
C VAL A 34 16.57 -5.52 -6.86
N LEU A 35 15.91 -4.74 -7.70
CA LEU A 35 15.88 -3.28 -7.57
C LEU A 35 14.59 -2.83 -6.87
N ILE A 36 14.73 -2.09 -5.77
CA ILE A 36 13.63 -1.48 -5.02
C ILE A 36 13.63 0.03 -5.28
N ASP A 37 12.48 0.57 -5.71
CA ASP A 37 12.28 2.03 -5.74
C ASP A 37 12.32 2.59 -4.31
N GLN A 38 13.32 3.42 -4.05
CA GLN A 38 13.73 3.78 -2.71
C GLN A 38 12.70 4.70 -2.05
N PHE A 39 12.04 4.19 -1.01
CA PHE A 39 11.09 4.95 -0.19
C PHE A 39 11.57 5.21 1.25
N THR A 40 12.71 4.64 1.62
CA THR A 40 13.38 4.83 2.90
C THR A 40 14.85 4.46 2.75
N GLN A 41 15.70 4.81 3.71
CA GLN A 41 17.11 4.43 3.67
C GLN A 41 17.26 2.90 3.80
N PRO A 42 18.23 2.27 3.11
CA PRO A 42 18.43 0.82 3.17
C PRO A 42 18.52 0.26 4.59
N ASP A 43 19.27 0.91 5.48
CA ASP A 43 19.37 0.52 6.89
C ASP A 43 18.03 0.52 7.60
N THR A 44 17.21 1.54 7.35
CA THR A 44 15.86 1.65 7.92
C THR A 44 14.93 0.58 7.35
N TYR A 45 15.03 0.27 6.05
CA TYR A 45 14.31 -0.84 5.42
C TYR A 45 14.61 -2.15 6.14
N TYR A 46 15.89 -2.50 6.33
CA TYR A 46 16.27 -3.74 7.00
C TYR A 46 15.94 -3.75 8.50
N LYS A 47 16.02 -2.59 9.18
CA LYS A 47 15.54 -2.45 10.58
C LYS A 47 14.04 -2.78 10.69
N TYR A 48 13.22 -2.35 9.74
CA TYR A 48 11.79 -2.71 9.71
C TYR A 48 11.54 -4.21 9.50
N LEU A 49 12.49 -4.92 8.89
CA LEU A 49 12.40 -6.34 8.60
C LEU A 49 13.07 -7.24 9.65
N ALA A 50 13.62 -6.68 10.73
CA ALA A 50 14.39 -7.45 11.73
C ALA A 50 13.65 -8.65 12.34
N LYS A 51 12.30 -8.63 12.37
CA LYS A 51 11.46 -9.72 12.87
C LYS A 51 10.93 -10.68 11.79
N GLN A 52 11.34 -10.52 10.53
CA GLN A 52 10.88 -11.36 9.42
C GLN A 52 11.78 -12.58 9.26
N LYS A 53 11.17 -13.76 9.08
CA LYS A 53 11.91 -15.03 8.91
C LYS A 53 12.69 -15.10 7.60
N GLN A 54 12.13 -14.52 6.53
CA GLN A 54 12.72 -14.53 5.19
C GLN A 54 12.91 -13.09 4.75
N VAL A 55 14.17 -12.70 4.49
CA VAL A 55 14.53 -11.38 4.00
C VAL A 55 15.55 -11.55 2.88
N GLN A 56 15.22 -11.05 1.68
CA GLN A 56 16.20 -11.00 0.60
C GLN A 56 17.23 -9.92 0.91
N ARG A 57 18.51 -10.29 0.92
CA ARG A 57 19.64 -9.38 1.17
C ARG A 57 20.70 -9.43 0.08
N GLU A 58 20.82 -10.58 -0.59
CA GLU A 58 21.73 -10.78 -1.71
C GLU A 58 21.25 -10.00 -2.94
N ASN A 59 22.17 -9.23 -3.55
CA ASN A 59 21.97 -8.43 -4.76
C ASN A 59 20.70 -7.54 -4.73
N VAL A 60 20.41 -6.93 -3.57
CA VAL A 60 19.30 -5.97 -3.43
C VAL A 60 19.84 -4.54 -3.54
N TYR A 61 19.32 -3.81 -4.52
CA TYR A 61 19.68 -2.43 -4.80
C TYR A 61 18.52 -1.50 -4.49
N PHE A 62 18.84 -0.29 -4.03
CA PHE A 62 17.88 0.77 -3.76
C PHE A 62 18.24 1.98 -4.61
N ALA A 63 17.29 2.49 -5.38
CA ALA A 63 17.48 3.70 -6.15
C ALA A 63 16.23 4.57 -6.08
N THR A 64 16.41 5.88 -6.00
CA THR A 64 15.31 6.82 -6.23
C THR A 64 14.99 6.86 -7.72
N LYS A 65 13.70 7.01 -8.08
CA LYS A 65 13.23 6.93 -9.48
C LYS A 65 13.63 5.61 -10.12
N GLY A 66 13.42 4.50 -9.41
CA GLY A 66 13.87 3.17 -9.85
C GLY A 66 13.33 2.77 -11.24
N GLU A 67 12.17 3.33 -11.65
CA GLU A 67 11.60 3.17 -12.98
C GLU A 67 12.50 3.69 -14.12
N SER A 68 13.35 4.68 -13.84
CA SER A 68 14.32 5.21 -14.80
C SER A 68 15.61 4.37 -14.84
N VAL A 69 15.85 3.54 -13.81
CA VAL A 69 17.05 2.70 -13.69
C VAL A 69 16.84 1.35 -14.37
N HIS A 70 15.67 0.72 -14.19
CA HIS A 70 15.39 -0.57 -14.81
C HIS A 70 13.90 -0.76 -15.13
N LEU A 71 13.62 -1.29 -16.31
CA LEU A 71 12.25 -1.52 -16.82
C LEU A 71 11.39 -2.39 -15.88
N ALA A 72 12.00 -3.32 -15.15
CA ALA A 72 11.29 -4.15 -14.17
C ALA A 72 10.57 -3.33 -13.08
N VAL A 73 11.14 -2.19 -12.65
CA VAL A 73 10.49 -1.32 -11.65
C VAL A 73 9.31 -0.57 -12.27
N ALA A 74 9.44 -0.13 -13.53
CA ALA A 74 8.31 0.46 -14.27
C ALA A 74 7.17 -0.55 -14.46
N ALA A 75 7.49 -1.79 -14.84
CA ALA A 75 6.52 -2.88 -14.97
C ALA A 75 5.83 -3.19 -13.62
N ALA A 76 6.59 -3.27 -12.53
CA ALA A 76 6.05 -3.47 -11.19
C ALA A 76 5.09 -2.33 -10.79
N SER A 77 5.41 -1.08 -11.13
CA SER A 77 4.57 0.09 -10.86
C SER A 77 3.24 0.04 -11.62
N ILE A 78 3.27 -0.40 -12.89
CA ILE A 78 2.07 -0.60 -13.72
C ILE A 78 1.19 -1.70 -13.10
N LEU A 79 1.76 -2.86 -12.76
CA LEU A 79 1.03 -3.97 -12.15
C LEU A 79 0.42 -3.58 -10.81
N ALA A 80 1.15 -2.85 -9.97
CA ALA A 80 0.64 -2.36 -8.70
C ALA A 80 -0.54 -1.40 -8.89
N ARG A 81 -0.46 -0.49 -9.88
CA ARG A 81 -1.54 0.45 -10.20
C ARG A 81 -2.77 -0.27 -10.74
N TYR A 82 -2.59 -1.25 -11.63
CA TYR A 82 -3.68 -2.08 -12.15
C TYR A 82 -4.40 -2.81 -11.01
N SER A 83 -3.64 -3.48 -10.14
CA SER A 83 -4.19 -4.18 -8.97
C SER A 83 -4.93 -3.23 -8.03
N PHE A 84 -4.37 -2.04 -7.78
CA PHE A 84 -5.03 -1.00 -6.98
C PHE A 84 -6.37 -0.58 -7.57
N VAL A 85 -6.45 -0.29 -8.88
CA VAL A 85 -7.71 0.10 -9.54
C VAL A 85 -8.75 -1.00 -9.40
N LYS A 86 -8.39 -2.25 -9.70
CA LYS A 86 -9.30 -3.39 -9.57
C LYS A 86 -9.84 -3.56 -8.15
N GLN A 87 -8.97 -3.52 -7.15
CA GLN A 87 -9.36 -3.64 -5.74
C GLN A 87 -10.20 -2.45 -5.26
N PHE A 88 -9.94 -1.26 -5.80
CA PHE A 88 -10.69 -0.06 -5.45
C PHE A 88 -12.10 -0.06 -6.07
N ASP A 89 -12.26 -0.65 -7.25
CA ASP A 89 -13.57 -0.87 -7.87
C ASP A 89 -14.38 -1.91 -7.08
N GLU A 90 -13.76 -3.01 -6.64
CA GLU A 90 -14.37 -3.99 -5.74
C GLU A 90 -14.80 -3.34 -4.40
N LEU A 91 -13.95 -2.49 -3.84
CA LEU A 91 -14.25 -1.73 -2.62
C LEU A 91 -15.43 -0.77 -2.82
N SER A 92 -15.51 -0.11 -3.98
CA SER A 92 -16.63 0.78 -4.34
C SER A 92 -17.94 0.01 -4.50
N LYS A 93 -17.89 -1.19 -5.10
CA LYS A 93 -19.05 -2.10 -5.17
C LYS A 93 -19.51 -2.52 -3.77
N LYS A 94 -18.58 -2.88 -2.88
CA LYS A 94 -18.88 -3.24 -1.48
C LYS A 94 -19.48 -2.07 -0.69
N ALA A 95 -19.04 -0.84 -0.96
CA ALA A 95 -19.64 0.38 -0.41
C ALA A 95 -21.05 0.66 -0.98
N GLY A 96 -21.35 0.12 -2.16
CA GLY A 96 -22.53 0.44 -2.95
C GLY A 96 -22.59 1.92 -3.35
N MET A 97 -21.43 2.56 -3.50
CA MET A 97 -21.29 3.91 -4.02
C MET A 97 -19.86 4.11 -4.57
N PRO A 98 -19.66 5.02 -5.55
CA PRO A 98 -18.32 5.38 -6.00
C PRO A 98 -17.49 5.98 -4.85
N LEU A 99 -16.29 5.45 -4.65
CA LEU A 99 -15.33 6.03 -3.71
C LEU A 99 -14.40 6.99 -4.48
N PRO A 100 -14.20 8.24 -4.05
CA PRO A 100 -13.21 9.10 -4.66
C PRO A 100 -11.80 8.72 -4.18
N LYS A 101 -10.83 8.79 -5.09
CA LYS A 101 -9.40 8.61 -4.78
C LYS A 101 -8.81 9.90 -4.18
N GLY A 102 -7.72 9.75 -3.42
CA GLY A 102 -7.00 10.88 -2.81
C GLY A 102 -7.39 11.13 -1.36
N ALA A 103 -7.27 12.38 -0.91
CA ALA A 103 -7.58 12.81 0.46
C ALA A 103 -8.18 14.23 0.53
N GLY A 104 -8.76 14.72 -0.57
CA GLY A 104 -9.38 16.05 -0.64
C GLY A 104 -10.81 16.08 -0.09
N LYS A 105 -11.48 17.24 -0.18
CA LYS A 105 -12.84 17.48 0.34
C LYS A 105 -13.88 16.46 -0.14
N GLN A 106 -13.79 16.02 -1.39
CA GLN A 106 -14.64 14.96 -1.95
C GLN A 106 -14.57 13.64 -1.17
N VAL A 107 -13.41 13.31 -0.60
CA VAL A 107 -13.22 12.11 0.24
C VAL A 107 -13.90 12.29 1.59
N ASP A 108 -13.84 13.49 2.19
CA ASP A 108 -14.54 13.81 3.43
C ASP A 108 -16.06 13.62 3.25
N ILE A 109 -16.60 14.15 2.14
CA ILE A 109 -18.03 14.02 1.78
C ILE A 109 -18.41 12.55 1.54
N ALA A 110 -17.59 11.80 0.80
CA ALA A 110 -17.86 10.38 0.54
C ALA A 110 -17.82 9.54 1.83
N ALA A 111 -16.88 9.82 2.74
CA ALA A 111 -16.81 9.18 4.05
C ALA A 111 -18.02 9.52 4.93
N ALA A 112 -18.51 10.77 4.91
CA ALA A 112 -19.73 11.15 5.61
C ALA A 112 -20.96 10.37 5.08
N LYS A 113 -21.10 10.26 3.75
CA LYS A 113 -22.14 9.45 3.09
C LYS A 113 -22.04 7.96 3.45
N LEU A 114 -20.83 7.41 3.50
CA LEU A 114 -20.60 6.02 3.94
C LEU A 114 -21.09 5.79 5.37
N ILE A 115 -20.79 6.72 6.30
CA ILE A 115 -21.21 6.61 7.69
C ILE A 115 -22.75 6.65 7.79
N GLN A 116 -23.41 7.57 7.07
CA GLN A 116 -24.88 7.63 7.05
C GLN A 116 -25.51 6.34 6.50
N LYS A 117 -24.89 5.74 5.47
CA LYS A 117 -25.43 4.56 4.78
C LYS A 117 -25.18 3.25 5.52
N LEU A 118 -23.98 3.07 6.06
CA LEU A 118 -23.47 1.79 6.55
C LEU A 118 -23.16 1.79 8.04
N GLY A 119 -23.31 2.92 8.72
CA GLY A 119 -22.90 3.09 10.11
C GLY A 119 -21.41 3.38 10.28
N LYS A 120 -21.07 4.00 11.41
CA LYS A 120 -19.69 4.41 11.73
C LYS A 120 -18.78 3.19 11.98
N GLU A 121 -19.34 2.12 12.51
CA GLU A 121 -18.68 0.86 12.83
C GLU A 121 -18.13 0.14 11.61
N ARG A 122 -18.73 0.37 10.42
CA ARG A 122 -18.27 -0.22 9.16
C ARG A 122 -17.24 0.63 8.41
N LEU A 123 -17.05 1.88 8.83
CA LEU A 123 -16.06 2.79 8.25
C LEU A 123 -14.62 2.23 8.16
N PRO A 124 -14.10 1.46 9.14
CA PRO A 124 -12.76 0.87 9.07
C PRO A 124 -12.55 -0.09 7.89
N GLU A 125 -13.62 -0.61 7.29
CA GLU A 125 -13.54 -1.47 6.10
C GLU A 125 -13.14 -0.68 4.84
N PHE A 126 -13.40 0.64 4.82
CA PHE A 126 -13.28 1.47 3.62
C PHE A 126 -12.20 2.55 3.73
N VAL A 127 -11.84 2.96 4.95
CA VAL A 127 -10.96 4.12 5.16
C VAL A 127 -9.74 3.79 6.02
N LYS A 128 -8.69 4.59 5.85
CA LYS A 128 -7.56 4.63 6.78
C LYS A 128 -7.92 5.56 7.94
N LEU A 129 -8.38 4.99 9.06
CA LEU A 129 -8.93 5.74 10.21
C LEU A 129 -8.04 6.86 10.77
N HIS A 130 -6.72 6.75 10.65
CA HIS A 130 -5.75 7.72 11.17
C HIS A 130 -5.58 8.96 10.26
N PHE A 131 -6.32 9.05 9.16
CA PHE A 131 -6.31 10.24 8.30
C PHE A 131 -7.29 11.28 8.84
N ALA A 132 -6.91 12.56 8.73
CA ALA A 132 -7.76 13.68 9.15
C ALA A 132 -9.15 13.69 8.48
N ASN A 133 -9.29 13.04 7.31
CA ASN A 133 -10.55 12.87 6.60
C ASN A 133 -11.64 12.19 7.45
N THR A 134 -11.26 11.26 8.35
CA THR A 134 -12.21 10.59 9.23
C THR A 134 -12.87 11.57 10.20
N GLU A 135 -12.09 12.46 10.82
CA GLU A 135 -12.65 13.50 11.69
C GLU A 135 -13.48 14.53 10.92
N LYS A 136 -12.98 14.95 9.75
CA LYS A 136 -13.72 15.90 8.88
C LYS A 136 -15.08 15.35 8.47
N ALA A 137 -15.13 14.07 8.08
CA ALA A 137 -16.38 13.39 7.76
C ALA A 137 -17.35 13.37 8.94
N LEU A 138 -16.87 13.08 10.16
CA LEU A 138 -17.72 13.11 11.37
C LEU A 138 -18.23 14.52 11.69
N ARG A 139 -17.44 15.57 11.43
CA ARG A 139 -17.88 16.96 11.61
C ARG A 139 -18.95 17.38 10.62
N LEU A 140 -18.95 16.82 9.40
CA LEU A 140 -20.00 17.06 8.38
C LEU A 140 -21.35 16.42 8.73
N LEU A 141 -21.39 15.52 9.71
CA LEU A 141 -22.59 14.81 10.16
C LEU A 141 -23.19 15.38 11.45
N LYS A 142 -22.52 16.37 12.05
CA LYS A 142 -23.04 17.16 13.16
C LYS A 142 -23.83 18.34 12.61
#